data_AF-D9YZ35-F1
#
_entry.id   AF-D9YZ35-F1
#
_cell.length_a   1.000
_cell.length_b   1.000
_cell.length_c   1.000
_cell.angle_alpha   90.00
_cell.angle_beta   90.00
_cell.angle_gamma   90.00
#
_symmetry.space_group_name_H-M   'P 1'
#
loop_
_entity.id
_entity.type
_entity.pdbx_description
1 polymer ?
#
loop_
_entity_poly.entity_id
_entity_poly.type
_entity_poly.pdbx_seq_one_letter_code
_entity_poly.pdbx_strand_id
1 'polypeptide(L)'
;MKKLKKYLTRKKKENYIIFSIYYFIKVTSSIFISDSLYRKYIFKRKYKRKLNLKKPTSFNEKIHYRILNDHNPIYTKLADKLLVRDYVREKIGEKYLIKLINHYNTPSEINFNTLPKSFVLKCNHDVGSVMIINDKSKINEKAIKKKLKIALKNNIYYQNREWHYKNIKPKIICEELINIFPHNKKNYPEDYKIHCFNGIPRYIELQFSRFSHDRRINIYDFNWNLQPFLMGYKNTNESIEKPKKLQEIYNISKTLSADFDYCRVDFYITPDDSIYFGELTFTPCNGMDDFYPNEWDYLFGKEWIIDDSRK
;
A
#
# COMPACT_ATOMS: atom_id res chain seq x y z
N MET A 1 -25.11 -8.71 -11.62
CA MET A 1 -24.12 -8.89 -10.53
C MET A 1 -22.89 -7.96 -10.54
N LYS A 2 -22.12 -7.77 -11.64
CA LYS A 2 -20.95 -6.86 -11.67
C LYS A 2 -21.32 -5.36 -11.45
N LYS A 3 -22.42 -4.90 -12.06
CA LYS A 3 -22.96 -3.53 -11.85
C LYS A 3 -23.40 -3.29 -10.40
N LEU A 4 -24.07 -4.28 -9.77
CA LEU A 4 -24.48 -4.21 -8.35
C LEU A 4 -23.26 -4.17 -7.41
N LYS A 5 -22.18 -4.92 -7.72
CA LYS A 5 -20.93 -4.87 -6.94
C LYS A 5 -20.23 -3.52 -7.04
N LYS A 6 -20.17 -2.92 -8.24
CA LYS A 6 -19.60 -1.59 -8.49
C LYS A 6 -20.44 -0.47 -7.84
N TYR A 7 -21.76 -0.60 -7.87
CA TYR A 7 -22.72 0.28 -7.19
C TYR A 7 -22.57 0.20 -5.65
N LEU A 8 -22.50 -1.02 -5.10
CA LEU A 8 -22.30 -1.23 -3.67
C LEU A 8 -20.90 -0.77 -3.20
N THR A 9 -19.83 -0.92 -3.99
CA THR A 9 -18.51 -0.37 -3.62
C THR A 9 -18.46 1.15 -3.56
N ARG A 10 -19.27 1.84 -4.37
CA ARG A 10 -19.33 3.30 -4.41
C ARG A 10 -20.20 3.87 -3.27
N LYS A 11 -21.38 3.28 -3.01
CA LYS A 11 -22.22 3.62 -1.83
C LYS A 11 -21.70 3.11 -0.48
N LYS A 12 -20.82 2.09 -0.44
CA LYS A 12 -20.20 1.56 0.79
C LYS A 12 -19.42 2.62 1.57
N LYS A 13 -18.85 3.62 0.90
CA LYS A 13 -18.12 4.72 1.55
C LYS A 13 -19.04 5.79 2.15
N GLU A 14 -20.28 5.88 1.66
CA GLU A 14 -21.22 6.93 2.05
C GLU A 14 -22.26 6.46 3.08
N ASN A 15 -22.54 5.15 3.16
CA ASN A 15 -23.51 4.60 4.10
C ASN A 15 -22.88 3.62 5.10
N TYR A 16 -22.71 4.09 6.33
CA TYR A 16 -22.12 3.35 7.46
C TYR A 16 -22.82 2.01 7.75
N ILE A 17 -24.14 1.95 7.62
CA ILE A 17 -24.91 0.74 7.92
C ILE A 17 -24.54 -0.36 6.92
N ILE A 18 -24.51 -0.02 5.63
CA ILE A 18 -24.13 -0.95 4.55
C ILE A 18 -22.69 -1.45 4.74
N PHE A 19 -21.77 -0.55 5.11
CA PHE A 19 -20.39 -0.92 5.41
C PHE A 19 -20.31 -1.91 6.58
N SER A 20 -21.03 -1.63 7.67
CA SER A 20 -21.05 -2.45 8.88
C SER A 20 -21.60 -3.86 8.61
N ILE A 21 -22.70 -3.97 7.87
CA ILE A 21 -23.29 -5.26 7.46
C ILE A 21 -22.31 -6.04 6.59
N TYR A 22 -21.70 -5.39 5.59
CA TYR A 22 -20.71 -6.05 4.73
C TYR A 22 -19.49 -6.52 5.52
N TYR A 23 -18.99 -5.70 6.44
CA TYR A 23 -17.88 -6.05 7.30
C TYR A 23 -18.24 -7.24 8.21
N PHE A 24 -19.43 -7.25 8.81
CA PHE A 24 -19.91 -8.38 9.60
C PHE A 24 -19.95 -9.67 8.79
N ILE A 25 -20.49 -9.65 7.56
CA ILE A 25 -20.47 -10.82 6.64
C ILE A 25 -19.03 -11.28 6.37
N LYS A 26 -18.10 -10.34 6.25
CA LYS A 26 -16.68 -10.63 6.00
C LYS A 26 -15.98 -11.27 7.20
N VAL A 27 -16.35 -10.86 8.41
CA VAL A 27 -15.91 -11.47 9.67
C VAL A 27 -16.52 -12.86 9.80
N THR A 28 -17.84 -13.01 9.66
CA THR A 28 -18.51 -14.30 9.81
C THR A 28 -18.04 -15.31 8.75
N SER A 29 -17.85 -14.90 7.50
CA SER A 29 -17.29 -15.79 6.48
C SER A 29 -15.86 -16.27 6.80
N SER A 30 -15.10 -15.56 7.64
CA SER A 30 -13.76 -15.99 8.06
C SER A 30 -13.76 -17.15 9.06
N ILE A 31 -14.88 -17.35 9.75
CA ILE A 31 -15.09 -18.46 10.67
C ILE A 31 -15.34 -19.76 9.90
N PHE A 32 -16.11 -19.68 8.81
CA PHE A 32 -16.54 -20.86 8.03
C PHE A 32 -15.67 -21.19 6.82
N ILE A 33 -14.94 -20.21 6.28
CA ILE A 33 -14.10 -20.39 5.08
C ILE A 33 -12.65 -20.11 5.47
N SER A 34 -11.85 -21.18 5.44
CA SER A 34 -10.41 -21.06 5.70
C SER A 34 -9.74 -20.10 4.72
N ASP A 35 -8.67 -19.44 5.17
CA ASP A 35 -7.93 -18.48 4.35
C ASP A 35 -7.43 -19.13 3.05
N SER A 36 -6.98 -20.39 3.10
CA SER A 36 -6.56 -21.15 1.93
C SER A 36 -7.68 -21.33 0.90
N LEU A 37 -8.89 -21.71 1.33
CA LEU A 37 -10.05 -21.86 0.43
C LEU A 37 -10.45 -20.51 -0.17
N TYR A 38 -10.49 -19.45 0.64
CA TYR A 38 -10.78 -18.10 0.17
C TYR A 38 -9.78 -17.65 -0.90
N ARG A 39 -8.47 -17.83 -0.64
CA ARG A 39 -7.39 -17.47 -1.58
C ARG A 39 -7.49 -18.23 -2.89
N LYS A 40 -7.63 -19.56 -2.83
CA LYS A 40 -7.81 -20.41 -4.03
C LYS A 40 -9.01 -19.96 -4.86
N TYR A 41 -10.12 -19.61 -4.20
CA TYR A 41 -11.32 -19.12 -4.89
C TYR A 41 -11.10 -17.78 -5.59
N ILE A 42 -10.57 -16.77 -4.89
CA ILE A 42 -10.39 -15.43 -5.50
C ILE A 42 -9.38 -15.48 -6.65
N PHE A 43 -8.30 -16.25 -6.50
CA PHE A 43 -7.26 -16.43 -7.51
C PHE A 43 -7.83 -17.10 -8.77
N LYS A 44 -8.48 -18.27 -8.63
CA LYS A 44 -9.11 -18.99 -9.75
C LYS A 44 -10.14 -18.12 -10.48
N ARG A 45 -10.89 -17.31 -9.74
CA ARG A 45 -11.90 -16.41 -10.33
C ARG A 45 -11.26 -15.35 -11.24
N LYS A 46 -10.11 -14.79 -10.84
CA LYS A 46 -9.38 -13.76 -11.58
C LYS A 46 -8.61 -14.34 -12.76
N TYR A 47 -7.67 -15.24 -12.49
CA TYR A 47 -6.70 -15.73 -13.49
C TYR A 47 -7.16 -16.94 -14.29
N LYS A 48 -8.33 -17.50 -13.98
CA LYS A 48 -8.91 -18.68 -14.65
C LYS A 48 -8.04 -19.95 -14.56
N ARG A 49 -7.03 -19.97 -13.67
CA ARG A 49 -6.17 -21.11 -13.36
C ARG A 49 -6.18 -21.41 -11.86
N LYS A 50 -5.81 -22.64 -11.46
CA LYS A 50 -5.71 -23.02 -10.04
C LYS A 50 -4.49 -22.33 -9.41
N LEU A 51 -4.62 -21.92 -8.15
CA LEU A 51 -3.52 -21.41 -7.34
C LEU A 51 -2.63 -22.57 -6.89
N ASN A 52 -1.35 -22.59 -7.30
CA ASN A 52 -0.40 -23.60 -6.85
C ASN A 52 0.34 -23.12 -5.59
N LEU A 53 -0.06 -23.66 -4.42
CA LEU A 53 0.61 -23.38 -3.14
C LEU A 53 1.74 -24.36 -2.81
N LYS A 54 1.83 -25.51 -3.51
CA LYS A 54 2.89 -26.49 -3.26
C LYS A 54 4.21 -26.06 -3.88
N LYS A 55 4.13 -25.48 -5.09
CA LYS A 55 5.28 -24.96 -5.84
C LYS A 55 4.85 -23.67 -6.56
N PRO A 56 4.72 -22.55 -5.84
CA PRO A 56 4.31 -21.28 -6.45
C PRO A 56 5.40 -20.79 -7.41
N THR A 57 5.04 -20.52 -8.66
CA THR A 57 6.01 -20.09 -9.69
C THR A 57 5.82 -18.65 -10.09
N SER A 58 4.57 -18.16 -10.15
CA SER A 58 4.31 -16.76 -10.48
C SER A 58 4.34 -15.84 -9.26
N PHE A 59 4.61 -14.55 -9.48
CA PHE A 59 4.66 -13.54 -8.43
C PHE A 59 3.37 -13.51 -7.61
N ASN A 60 2.22 -13.46 -8.29
CA ASN A 60 0.91 -13.49 -7.62
C ASN A 60 0.71 -14.78 -6.80
N GLU A 61 1.17 -15.95 -7.27
CA GLU A 61 1.12 -17.18 -6.47
C GLU A 61 2.01 -17.12 -5.23
N LYS A 62 3.22 -16.55 -5.35
CA LYS A 62 4.15 -16.39 -4.23
C LYS A 62 3.62 -15.42 -3.17
N ILE A 63 2.93 -14.36 -3.58
CA ILE A 63 2.22 -13.47 -2.65
C ILE A 63 1.14 -14.23 -1.88
N HIS A 64 0.33 -15.03 -2.57
CA HIS A 64 -0.67 -15.89 -1.91
C HIS A 64 -0.03 -16.92 -0.98
N TYR A 65 1.12 -17.48 -1.36
CA TYR A 65 1.88 -18.38 -0.52
C TYR A 65 2.36 -17.70 0.76
N ARG A 66 3.01 -16.53 0.66
CA ARG A 66 3.47 -15.75 1.82
C ARG A 66 2.33 -15.48 2.79
N ILE A 67 1.21 -14.96 2.28
CA ILE A 67 0.04 -14.64 3.10
C ILE A 67 -0.43 -15.82 3.96
N LEU A 68 -0.36 -17.04 3.41
CA LEU A 68 -0.90 -18.23 4.07
C LEU A 68 0.11 -18.91 4.99
N ASN A 69 1.41 -18.76 4.73
CA ASN A 69 2.45 -19.58 5.37
C ASN A 69 3.48 -18.77 6.16
N ASP A 70 3.56 -17.45 5.97
CA ASP A 70 4.55 -16.61 6.62
C ASP A 70 3.84 -15.59 7.51
N HIS A 71 3.82 -15.92 8.81
CA HIS A 71 3.07 -15.19 9.84
C HIS A 71 4.01 -14.45 10.80
N ASN A 72 5.26 -14.24 10.38
CA ASN A 72 6.27 -13.56 11.19
C ASN A 72 5.74 -12.19 11.70
N PRO A 73 5.75 -11.94 13.02
CA PRO A 73 5.26 -10.70 13.61
C PRO A 73 5.92 -9.42 13.09
N ILE A 74 7.13 -9.51 12.51
CA ILE A 74 7.82 -8.37 11.93
C ILE A 74 6.99 -7.68 10.84
N TYR A 75 6.26 -8.45 10.02
CA TYR A 75 5.42 -7.86 8.98
C TYR A 75 4.26 -7.06 9.55
N THR A 76 3.72 -7.46 10.70
CA THR A 76 2.70 -6.67 11.41
C THR A 76 3.29 -5.36 11.90
N LYS A 77 4.49 -5.37 12.50
CA LYS A 77 5.19 -4.16 12.93
C LYS A 77 5.45 -3.21 11.76
N LEU A 78 5.91 -3.75 10.63
CA LEU A 78 6.32 -2.96 9.46
C LEU A 78 5.14 -2.50 8.58
N ALA A 79 3.99 -3.18 8.64
CA ALA A 79 2.75 -2.73 7.99
C ALA A 79 2.00 -1.65 8.81
N ASP A 80 2.28 -1.54 10.12
CA ASP A 80 1.74 -0.48 10.97
C ASP A 80 2.46 0.85 10.68
N LYS A 81 1.73 1.81 10.08
CA LYS A 81 2.27 3.12 9.68
C LYS A 81 2.85 3.95 10.83
N LEU A 82 2.56 3.62 12.09
CA LEU A 82 3.16 4.25 13.26
C LEU A 82 4.43 3.49 13.70
N LEU A 83 4.36 2.17 13.87
CA LEU A 83 5.47 1.37 14.39
C LEU A 83 6.62 1.19 13.39
N VAL A 84 6.34 1.21 12.09
CA VAL A 84 7.36 1.13 11.03
C VAL A 84 8.36 2.30 11.11
N ARG A 85 7.96 3.43 11.70
CA ARG A 85 8.79 4.64 11.79
C ARG A 85 10.09 4.39 12.56
N ASP A 86 10.05 3.54 13.59
CA ASP A 86 11.26 3.21 14.36
C ASP A 86 12.26 2.41 13.52
N TYR A 87 11.77 1.45 12.73
CA TYR A 87 12.59 0.68 11.80
C TYR A 87 13.25 1.59 10.75
N VAL A 88 12.48 2.52 10.18
CA VAL A 88 13.01 3.48 9.20
C VAL A 88 14.04 4.42 9.83
N ARG A 89 13.76 4.95 11.03
CA ARG A 89 14.69 5.84 11.75
C ARG A 89 16.02 5.15 12.02
N GLU A 90 15.97 3.90 12.48
CA GLU A 90 17.17 3.11 12.79
C GLU A 90 17.98 2.78 11.54
N LYS A 91 17.33 2.34 10.46
CA LYS A 91 18.01 1.84 9.26
C LYS A 91 18.54 2.95 8.34
N ILE A 92 17.80 4.05 8.19
CA ILE A 92 18.12 5.09 7.18
C ILE A 92 18.07 6.52 7.74
N GLY A 93 17.64 6.71 8.98
CA GLY A 93 17.57 8.02 9.63
C GLY A 93 16.22 8.72 9.50
N GLU A 94 15.96 9.64 10.44
CA GLU A 94 14.68 10.34 10.58
C GLU A 94 14.35 11.31 9.43
N LYS A 95 15.37 11.81 8.73
CA LYS A 95 15.20 12.78 7.63
C LYS A 95 14.30 12.27 6.48
N TYR A 96 14.15 10.95 6.35
CA TYR A 96 13.28 10.34 5.34
C TYR A 96 11.84 10.13 5.84
N LEU A 97 11.54 10.40 7.10
CA LEU A 97 10.19 10.28 7.63
C LEU A 97 9.44 11.60 7.47
N ILE A 98 8.19 11.52 7.00
CA ILE A 98 7.27 12.66 7.11
C ILE A 98 7.09 12.98 8.59
N LYS A 99 7.14 14.26 8.95
CA LYS A 99 6.99 14.71 10.34
C LYS A 99 5.66 14.23 10.92
N LEU A 100 5.74 13.47 12.01
CA LEU A 100 4.58 13.08 12.79
C LEU A 100 4.24 14.23 13.74
N ILE A 101 3.08 14.86 13.53
CA ILE A 101 2.59 15.95 14.39
C ILE A 101 2.06 15.36 15.70
N ASN A 102 1.24 14.31 15.61
CA ASN A 102 0.67 13.64 16.77
C ASN A 102 0.10 12.26 16.40
N HIS A 103 -0.29 11.47 17.40
CA HIS A 103 -1.08 10.26 17.23
C HIS A 103 -2.11 10.12 18.37
N TYR A 104 -3.22 9.45 18.09
CA TYR A 104 -4.36 9.36 18.99
C TYR A 104 -4.92 7.94 19.02
N ASN A 105 -5.47 7.53 20.17
CA ASN A 105 -6.20 6.26 20.29
C ASN A 105 -7.66 6.43 19.87
N THR A 106 -8.26 7.59 20.14
CA THR A 106 -9.66 7.86 19.82
C THR A 106 -9.85 9.19 19.09
N PRO A 107 -10.90 9.36 18.27
CA PRO A 107 -11.17 10.64 17.63
C PRO A 107 -11.52 11.78 18.60
N SER A 108 -11.95 11.46 19.82
CA SER A 108 -12.24 12.43 20.89
C SER A 108 -10.99 13.14 21.40
N GLU A 109 -9.83 12.49 21.40
CA GLU A 109 -8.54 13.06 21.81
C GLU A 109 -8.03 14.15 20.87
N ILE A 110 -8.57 14.23 19.64
CA ILE A 110 -8.14 15.22 18.65
C ILE A 110 -8.65 16.61 19.06
N ASN A 111 -7.71 17.46 19.47
CA ASN A 111 -7.88 18.89 19.60
C ASN A 111 -7.42 19.59 18.30
N PHE A 112 -8.37 19.97 17.43
CA PHE A 112 -8.04 20.60 16.15
C PHE A 112 -7.42 22.00 16.31
N ASN A 113 -7.65 22.69 17.42
CA ASN A 113 -7.10 24.02 17.63
C ASN A 113 -5.56 24.01 17.71
N THR A 114 -4.96 22.92 18.20
CA THR A 114 -3.49 22.77 18.31
C THR A 114 -2.82 22.29 17.02
N LEU A 115 -3.59 21.81 16.04
CA LEU A 115 -3.06 21.32 14.77
C LEU A 115 -2.67 22.48 13.83
N PRO A 116 -1.70 22.28 12.92
CA PRO A 116 -1.32 23.29 11.92
C PRO A 116 -2.46 23.63 10.95
N LYS A 117 -2.25 24.64 10.10
CA LYS A 117 -3.23 25.08 9.09
C LYS A 117 -3.55 23.99 8.06
N SER A 118 -2.60 23.09 7.78
CA SER A 118 -2.76 21.94 6.89
C SER A 118 -2.05 20.72 7.45
N PHE A 119 -2.62 19.52 7.23
CA PHE A 119 -2.11 18.25 7.74
C PHE A 119 -2.80 17.06 7.06
N VAL A 120 -2.29 15.85 7.31
CA VAL A 120 -2.91 14.59 6.89
C VAL A 120 -3.34 13.80 8.12
N LEU A 121 -4.62 13.37 8.15
CA LEU A 121 -5.12 12.40 9.13
C LEU A 121 -5.33 11.04 8.47
N LYS A 122 -4.82 9.98 9.07
CA LYS A 122 -5.04 8.59 8.61
C LYS A 122 -4.99 7.62 9.80
N CYS A 123 -5.53 6.43 9.62
CA CYS A 123 -5.35 5.33 10.55
C CYS A 123 -4.08 4.54 10.19
N ASN A 124 -3.41 3.98 11.19
CA ASN A 124 -2.15 3.26 10.98
C ASN A 124 -2.32 1.92 10.24
N HIS A 125 -3.36 1.18 10.60
CA HIS A 125 -3.62 -0.21 10.21
C HIS A 125 -4.39 -0.37 8.88
N ASP A 126 -4.94 0.72 8.33
CA ASP A 126 -5.97 0.64 7.29
C ASP A 126 -5.53 1.17 5.91
N VAL A 127 -6.45 1.05 4.94
CA VAL A 127 -6.36 1.67 3.62
C VAL A 127 -7.62 2.51 3.39
N GLY A 128 -7.44 3.78 3.05
CA GLY A 128 -8.53 4.66 2.64
C GLY A 128 -9.16 5.54 3.74
N SER A 129 -8.67 5.49 4.99
CA SER A 129 -9.04 6.50 6.00
C SER A 129 -8.40 7.87 5.75
N VAL A 130 -7.37 7.94 4.91
CA VAL A 130 -6.60 9.16 4.62
C VAL A 130 -7.52 10.35 4.32
N MET A 131 -7.25 11.46 4.98
CA MET A 131 -7.88 12.76 4.81
C MET A 131 -6.79 13.79 4.70
N ILE A 132 -6.73 14.46 3.54
CA ILE A 132 -5.82 15.56 3.29
C ILE A 132 -6.55 16.85 3.66
N ILE A 133 -6.05 17.56 4.66
CA ILE A 133 -6.61 18.83 5.13
C ILE A 133 -5.69 19.95 4.63
N ASN A 134 -6.10 20.62 3.55
CA ASN A 134 -5.35 21.76 2.99
C ASN A 134 -5.62 23.07 3.77
N ASP A 135 -6.79 23.16 4.39
CA ASP A 135 -7.24 24.36 5.10
C ASP A 135 -8.09 23.94 6.30
N LYS A 136 -7.49 24.01 7.49
CA LYS A 136 -8.12 23.64 8.76
C LYS A 136 -9.39 24.46 9.03
N SER A 137 -9.48 25.69 8.53
CA SER A 137 -10.66 26.55 8.78
C SER A 137 -11.94 26.02 8.12
N LYS A 138 -11.81 25.16 7.11
CA LYS A 138 -12.92 24.61 6.31
C LYS A 138 -13.35 23.21 6.74
N ILE A 139 -12.79 22.68 7.83
CA ILE A 139 -13.07 21.30 8.23
C ILE A 139 -14.45 21.17 8.87
N ASN A 140 -15.05 20.00 8.68
CA ASN A 140 -16.17 19.55 9.49
C ASN A 140 -15.65 18.54 10.53
N GLU A 141 -15.34 19.00 11.73
CA GLU A 141 -14.77 18.15 12.79
C GLU A 141 -15.65 16.94 13.11
N LYS A 142 -16.98 17.13 13.16
CA LYS A 142 -17.94 16.06 13.44
C LYS A 142 -17.88 14.96 12.37
N ALA A 143 -17.79 15.35 11.10
CA ALA A 143 -17.67 14.41 9.99
C ALA A 143 -16.31 13.67 10.02
N ILE A 144 -15.22 14.38 10.31
CA ILE A 144 -13.87 13.79 10.44
C ILE A 144 -13.85 12.77 11.58
N LYS A 145 -14.29 13.17 12.79
CA LYS A 145 -14.34 12.28 13.97
C LYS A 145 -15.23 11.06 13.70
N LYS A 146 -16.36 11.24 13.01
CA LYS A 146 -17.23 10.12 12.58
C LYS A 146 -16.50 9.18 11.63
N LYS A 147 -15.83 9.68 10.59
CA LYS A 147 -15.07 8.86 9.63
C LYS A 147 -13.97 8.06 10.32
N LEU A 148 -13.21 8.70 11.23
CA LEU A 148 -12.16 8.02 12.01
C LEU A 148 -12.73 6.96 12.95
N LYS A 149 -13.84 7.25 13.65
CA LYS A 149 -14.52 6.27 14.52
C LYS A 149 -14.96 5.02 13.75
N ILE A 150 -15.36 5.18 12.49
CA ILE A 150 -15.74 4.07 11.62
C ILE A 150 -14.50 3.31 11.17
N ALA A 151 -13.45 4.02 10.73
CA ALA A 151 -12.20 3.42 10.27
C ALA A 151 -11.53 2.57 11.36
N LEU A 152 -11.48 3.05 12.61
CA LEU A 152 -10.87 2.34 13.75
C LEU A 152 -11.54 1.00 14.08
N LYS A 153 -12.77 0.75 13.64
CA LYS A 153 -13.46 -0.55 13.85
C LYS A 153 -13.09 -1.59 12.80
N ASN A 154 -12.42 -1.18 11.74
CA ASN A 154 -12.13 -2.04 10.61
C ASN A 154 -10.84 -2.83 10.85
N ASN A 155 -10.80 -4.06 10.38
CA ASN A 155 -9.57 -4.84 10.30
C ASN A 155 -9.45 -5.41 8.87
N ILE A 156 -8.39 -5.01 8.17
CA ILE A 156 -8.15 -5.39 6.76
C ILE A 156 -8.10 -6.91 6.59
N TYR A 157 -7.62 -7.65 7.60
CA TYR A 157 -7.56 -9.10 7.55
C TYR A 157 -8.93 -9.72 7.21
N TYR A 158 -10.02 -9.24 7.82
CA TYR A 158 -11.35 -9.79 7.52
C TYR A 158 -11.86 -9.41 6.13
N GLN A 159 -11.31 -8.40 5.48
CA GLN A 159 -11.70 -8.06 4.12
C GLN A 159 -10.96 -8.92 3.08
N ASN A 160 -9.65 -9.06 3.27
CA ASN A 160 -8.71 -9.52 2.25
C ASN A 160 -7.94 -10.80 2.61
N ARG A 161 -7.97 -11.24 3.88
CA ARG A 161 -7.18 -12.33 4.47
C ARG A 161 -5.67 -12.09 4.40
N GLU A 162 -5.23 -10.86 4.58
CA GLU A 162 -3.81 -10.49 4.65
C GLU A 162 -3.38 -10.53 6.12
N TRP A 163 -2.60 -11.55 6.49
CA TRP A 163 -2.33 -11.89 7.90
C TRP A 163 -1.61 -10.79 8.67
N HIS A 164 -0.64 -10.11 8.06
CA HIS A 164 0.16 -9.08 8.73
C HIS A 164 -0.68 -7.88 9.23
N TYR A 165 -1.87 -7.63 8.67
CA TYR A 165 -2.78 -6.60 9.21
C TYR A 165 -3.62 -7.06 10.42
N LYS A 166 -3.70 -8.38 10.68
CA LYS A 166 -4.67 -8.96 11.63
C LYS A 166 -4.51 -8.42 13.04
N ASN A 167 -3.27 -8.23 13.49
CA ASN A 167 -2.94 -7.91 14.88
C ASN A 167 -2.48 -6.46 15.08
N ILE A 168 -2.62 -5.59 14.07
CA ILE A 168 -2.27 -4.18 14.23
C ILE A 168 -3.31 -3.51 15.14
N LYS A 169 -2.84 -2.87 16.22
CA LYS A 169 -3.69 -2.07 17.11
C LYS A 169 -4.10 -0.77 16.40
N PRO A 170 -5.40 -0.51 16.15
CA PRO A 170 -5.84 0.70 15.48
C PRO A 170 -5.51 1.98 16.27
N LYS A 171 -4.82 2.91 15.60
CA LYS A 171 -4.54 4.27 16.05
C LYS A 171 -4.75 5.26 14.91
N ILE A 172 -4.88 6.52 15.26
CA ILE A 172 -4.96 7.66 14.33
C ILE A 172 -3.58 8.34 14.34
N ILE A 173 -3.07 8.71 13.18
CA ILE A 173 -1.85 9.48 13.02
C ILE A 173 -2.15 10.78 12.29
N CYS A 174 -1.49 11.85 12.75
CA CYS A 174 -1.52 13.18 12.17
C CYS A 174 -0.11 13.51 11.68
N GLU A 175 0.04 13.67 10.37
CA GLU A 175 1.33 13.95 9.73
C GLU A 175 1.30 15.31 9.05
N GLU A 176 2.48 15.90 8.90
CA GLU A 176 2.67 17.07 8.06
C GLU A 176 2.22 16.80 6.62
N LEU A 177 1.56 17.78 6.01
CA LEU A 177 1.18 17.71 4.61
C LEU A 177 2.38 18.13 3.75
N ILE A 178 2.95 17.18 3.02
CA ILE A 178 4.00 17.45 2.03
C ILE A 178 3.39 17.74 0.65
N ASN A 179 4.00 18.67 -0.09
CA ASN A 179 3.61 18.94 -1.48
C ASN A 179 4.43 18.06 -2.42
N ILE A 180 3.80 17.04 -2.99
CA ILE A 180 4.40 16.14 -3.99
C ILE A 180 4.14 16.59 -5.42
N PHE A 181 3.42 17.70 -5.64
CA PHE A 181 3.08 18.17 -6.98
C PHE A 181 3.82 19.46 -7.31
N PRO A 182 4.62 19.49 -8.39
CA PRO A 182 5.15 20.75 -8.90
C PRO A 182 4.01 21.62 -9.45
N HIS A 183 4.13 22.93 -9.27
CA HIS A 183 3.25 23.86 -9.98
C HIS A 183 3.50 23.70 -11.49
N ASN A 184 2.42 23.51 -12.25
CA ASN A 184 2.41 23.54 -13.73
C ASN A 184 3.06 22.36 -14.49
N LYS A 185 3.44 21.23 -13.88
CA LYS A 185 3.77 20.01 -14.66
C LYS A 185 2.59 19.03 -14.67
N LYS A 186 2.16 18.65 -15.87
CA LYS A 186 1.30 17.47 -16.08
C LYS A 186 2.18 16.21 -15.92
N ASN A 187 1.57 15.07 -15.57
CA ASN A 187 2.24 13.76 -15.50
C ASN A 187 3.44 13.66 -14.53
N TYR A 188 3.34 14.25 -13.35
CA TYR A 188 4.30 14.03 -12.26
C TYR A 188 3.94 12.74 -11.48
N PRO A 189 4.91 11.85 -11.16
CA PRO A 189 4.63 10.66 -10.38
C PRO A 189 4.18 11.00 -8.95
N GLU A 190 3.06 10.43 -8.54
CA GLU A 190 2.51 10.57 -7.18
C GLU A 190 3.19 9.63 -6.18
N ASP A 191 3.66 8.47 -6.65
CA ASP A 191 4.34 7.46 -5.85
C ASP A 191 5.45 6.80 -6.66
N TYR A 192 6.56 6.53 -5.97
CA TYR A 192 7.69 5.74 -6.46
C TYR A 192 7.73 4.43 -5.67
N LYS A 193 7.43 3.30 -6.30
CA LYS A 193 7.31 2.02 -5.61
C LYS A 193 8.39 1.07 -6.08
N ILE A 194 9.35 0.78 -5.21
CA ILE A 194 10.56 0.05 -5.55
C ILE A 194 10.38 -1.41 -5.19
N HIS A 195 10.32 -2.28 -6.19
CA HIS A 195 10.23 -3.72 -6.01
C HIS A 195 11.62 -4.28 -5.73
N CYS A 196 11.81 -4.78 -4.50
CA CYS A 196 13.07 -5.37 -4.05
C CYS A 196 12.90 -6.89 -3.87
N PHE A 197 13.83 -7.65 -4.42
CA PHE A 197 13.86 -9.12 -4.36
C PHE A 197 15.17 -9.53 -3.68
N ASN A 198 15.06 -10.29 -2.59
CA ASN A 198 16.21 -10.70 -1.76
C ASN A 198 17.10 -9.50 -1.38
N GLY A 199 16.48 -8.42 -0.91
CA GLY A 199 17.17 -7.16 -0.60
C GLY A 199 17.71 -6.35 -1.78
N ILE A 200 17.48 -6.77 -3.03
CA ILE A 200 17.99 -6.09 -4.23
C ILE A 200 16.87 -5.32 -4.93
N PRO A 201 16.94 -3.99 -5.02
CA PRO A 201 16.02 -3.19 -5.84
C PRO A 201 16.15 -3.56 -7.32
N ARG A 202 15.03 -3.94 -7.95
CA ARG A 202 14.99 -4.36 -9.37
C ARG A 202 14.16 -3.43 -10.25
N TYR A 203 12.95 -3.13 -9.82
CA TYR A 203 11.99 -2.35 -10.62
C TYR A 203 11.46 -1.15 -9.86
N ILE A 204 11.11 -0.12 -10.60
CA ILE A 204 10.54 1.14 -10.14
C ILE A 204 9.16 1.28 -10.76
N GLU A 205 8.11 1.10 -9.98
CA GLU A 205 6.73 1.38 -10.38
C GLU A 205 6.41 2.84 -10.06
N LEU A 206 6.18 3.64 -11.10
CA LEU A 206 5.72 5.02 -10.99
C LEU A 206 4.21 5.07 -11.18
N GLN A 207 3.50 5.68 -10.23
CA GLN A 207 2.05 5.87 -10.34
C GLN A 207 1.69 7.32 -10.66
N PHE A 208 0.75 7.50 -11.59
CA PHE A 208 0.28 8.82 -12.01
C PHE A 208 -1.25 8.89 -11.93
N SER A 209 -1.77 10.08 -11.58
CA SER A 209 -3.21 10.36 -11.58
C SER A 209 -4.03 9.32 -10.82
N ARG A 210 -3.58 8.89 -9.62
CA ARG A 210 -4.12 7.68 -8.94
C ARG A 210 -5.60 7.76 -8.62
N PHE A 211 -6.12 8.98 -8.47
CA PHE A 211 -7.51 9.28 -8.14
C PHE A 211 -8.35 9.67 -9.36
N SER A 212 -7.77 9.67 -10.56
CA SER A 212 -8.46 10.02 -11.81
C SER A 212 -8.85 8.75 -12.61
N HIS A 213 -9.71 8.93 -13.62
CA HIS A 213 -10.06 7.85 -14.55
C HIS A 213 -8.91 7.52 -15.53
N ASP A 214 -7.90 8.39 -15.62
CA ASP A 214 -6.73 8.26 -16.47
C ASP A 214 -5.48 7.84 -15.66
N ARG A 215 -5.67 7.00 -14.63
CA ARG A 215 -4.55 6.44 -13.85
C ARG A 215 -3.59 5.70 -14.79
N ARG A 216 -2.29 6.00 -14.69
CA ARG A 216 -1.21 5.36 -15.44
C ARG A 216 -0.17 4.76 -14.50
N ILE A 217 0.50 3.74 -14.99
CA ILE A 217 1.65 3.13 -14.30
C ILE A 217 2.73 2.88 -15.34
N ASN A 218 3.95 3.33 -15.03
CA ASN A 218 5.15 2.99 -15.78
C ASN A 218 6.04 2.13 -14.89
N ILE A 219 6.67 1.10 -15.45
CA ILE A 219 7.67 0.30 -14.75
C ILE A 219 9.03 0.56 -15.38
N TYR A 220 10.01 0.98 -14.59
CA TYR A 220 11.39 1.17 -15.02
C TYR A 220 12.33 0.20 -14.32
N ASP A 221 13.50 -0.06 -14.90
CA ASP A 221 14.67 -0.55 -14.17
C ASP A 221 15.49 0.61 -13.58
N PHE A 222 16.57 0.31 -12.86
CA PHE A 222 17.47 1.33 -12.30
C PHE A 222 18.44 1.97 -13.31
N ASN A 223 18.48 1.46 -14.55
CA ASN A 223 19.12 2.13 -15.68
C ASN A 223 18.19 3.15 -16.36
N TRP A 224 16.96 3.29 -15.84
CA TRP A 224 15.91 4.16 -16.37
C TRP A 224 15.33 3.71 -17.72
N ASN A 225 15.38 2.41 -18.01
CA ASN A 225 14.70 1.83 -19.16
C ASN A 225 13.27 1.46 -18.80
N LEU A 226 12.31 1.95 -19.60
CA LEU A 226 10.91 1.54 -19.48
C LEU A 226 10.80 0.06 -19.84
N GLN A 227 10.24 -0.73 -18.93
CA GLN A 227 10.11 -2.17 -19.10
C GLN A 227 8.97 -2.50 -20.08
N PRO A 228 9.11 -3.55 -20.91
CA PRO A 228 8.18 -3.85 -22.00
C PRO A 228 6.95 -4.63 -21.50
N PHE A 229 6.33 -4.19 -20.41
CA PHE A 229 5.11 -4.76 -19.87
C PHE A 229 4.27 -3.74 -19.11
N LEU A 230 3.01 -4.10 -18.88
CA LEU A 230 2.06 -3.32 -18.09
C LEU A 230 1.73 -4.04 -16.79
N MET A 231 1.52 -3.26 -15.74
CA MET A 231 1.03 -3.73 -14.43
C MET A 231 -0.28 -3.01 -14.10
N GLY A 232 -1.39 -3.61 -14.53
CA GLY A 232 -2.77 -3.15 -14.30
C GLY A 232 -3.24 -1.92 -15.09
N TYR A 233 -2.33 -1.04 -15.49
CA TYR A 233 -2.64 0.23 -16.14
C TYR A 233 -1.72 0.48 -17.34
N LYS A 234 -2.17 1.34 -18.26
CA LYS A 234 -1.36 1.78 -19.40
C LYS A 234 -0.22 2.68 -18.90
N ASN A 235 0.86 2.70 -19.68
CA ASN A 235 1.94 3.69 -19.51
C ASN A 235 1.42 5.11 -19.78
N THR A 236 2.15 6.11 -19.28
CA THR A 236 2.05 7.49 -19.76
C THR A 236 2.42 7.56 -21.25
N ASN A 237 1.88 8.56 -21.95
CA ASN A 237 2.24 8.80 -23.35
C ASN A 237 3.53 9.63 -23.49
N GLU A 238 3.98 10.22 -22.38
CA GLU A 238 5.15 11.10 -22.31
C GLU A 238 6.33 10.38 -21.66
N SER A 239 7.53 10.76 -22.07
CA SER A 239 8.77 10.36 -21.41
C SER A 239 8.84 10.98 -20.01
N ILE A 240 9.31 10.20 -19.04
CA ILE A 240 9.43 10.64 -17.65
C ILE A 240 10.90 10.90 -17.33
N GLU A 241 11.17 12.08 -16.78
CA GLU A 241 12.51 12.47 -16.35
C GLU A 241 13.03 11.55 -15.24
N LYS A 242 14.30 11.15 -15.35
CA LYS A 242 14.99 10.38 -14.32
C LYS A 242 15.12 11.20 -13.03
N PRO A 243 14.70 10.68 -11.85
CA PRO A 243 14.92 11.34 -10.58
C PRO A 243 16.39 11.62 -10.35
N LYS A 244 16.73 12.86 -9.96
CA LYS A 244 18.12 13.26 -9.72
C LYS A 244 18.79 12.41 -8.64
N LYS A 245 18.02 12.01 -7.64
CA LYS A 245 18.47 11.18 -6.51
C LYS A 245 18.15 9.69 -6.67
N LEU A 246 18.11 9.17 -7.91
CA LEU A 246 17.81 7.75 -8.14
C LEU A 246 18.74 6.80 -7.39
N GLN A 247 20.04 7.12 -7.32
CA GLN A 247 21.01 6.30 -6.58
C GLN A 247 20.75 6.28 -5.07
N GLU A 248 20.29 7.40 -4.51
CA GLU A 248 19.91 7.49 -3.11
C GLU A 248 18.68 6.62 -2.84
N ILE A 249 17.66 6.67 -3.71
CA ILE A 249 16.48 5.79 -3.64
C ILE A 249 16.91 4.32 -3.69
N TYR A 250 17.79 3.95 -4.62
CA TYR A 250 18.33 2.59 -4.70
C TYR A 250 18.95 2.13 -3.38
N ASN A 251 19.86 2.95 -2.83
CA ASN A 251 20.58 2.62 -1.59
C ASN A 251 19.61 2.48 -0.40
N ILE A 252 18.66 3.40 -0.26
CA ILE A 252 17.65 3.36 0.80
C ILE A 252 16.77 2.12 0.67
N SER A 253 16.28 1.82 -0.54
CA SER A 253 15.47 0.62 -0.80
C SER A 253 16.24 -0.65 -0.49
N LYS A 254 17.51 -0.73 -0.88
CA LYS A 254 18.40 -1.86 -0.58
C LYS A 254 18.53 -2.05 0.94
N THR A 255 18.80 -0.99 1.69
CA THR A 255 18.93 -1.05 3.15
C THR A 255 17.63 -1.46 3.84
N LEU A 256 16.50 -0.87 3.46
CA LEU A 256 15.20 -1.17 4.08
C LEU A 256 14.70 -2.58 3.76
N SER A 257 15.07 -3.12 2.60
CA SER A 257 14.61 -4.44 2.13
C SER A 257 15.58 -5.60 2.41
N ALA A 258 16.76 -5.32 2.98
CA ALA A 258 17.86 -6.28 3.13
C ALA A 258 17.45 -7.59 3.83
N ASP A 259 16.56 -7.51 4.82
CA ASP A 259 16.12 -8.64 5.64
C ASP A 259 14.92 -9.41 5.02
N PHE A 260 14.54 -9.10 3.78
CA PHE A 260 13.36 -9.65 3.12
C PHE A 260 13.64 -10.25 1.73
N ASP A 261 13.13 -11.47 1.53
CA ASP A 261 13.09 -12.17 0.23
C ASP A 261 12.24 -11.43 -0.83
N TYR A 262 11.23 -10.68 -0.40
CA TYR A 262 10.57 -9.68 -1.24
C TYR A 262 9.97 -8.56 -0.39
N CYS A 263 10.23 -7.32 -0.77
CA CYS A 263 9.62 -6.14 -0.16
C CYS A 263 9.46 -5.04 -1.23
N ARG A 264 8.30 -4.40 -1.27
CA ARG A 264 8.13 -3.16 -2.02
C ARG A 264 8.32 -1.98 -1.09
N VAL A 265 9.23 -1.09 -1.43
CA VAL A 265 9.53 0.12 -0.66
C VAL A 265 8.98 1.32 -1.42
N ASP A 266 8.03 2.03 -0.81
CA ASP A 266 7.33 3.12 -1.45
C ASP A 266 7.87 4.47 -0.96
N PHE A 267 8.00 5.44 -1.86
CA PHE A 267 8.45 6.80 -1.56
C PHE A 267 7.56 7.86 -2.20
N TYR A 268 7.60 9.03 -1.57
CA TYR A 268 7.22 10.31 -2.14
C TYR A 268 8.48 11.10 -2.46
N ILE A 269 8.50 11.76 -3.61
CA ILE A 269 9.55 12.70 -3.98
C ILE A 269 8.88 14.04 -4.22
N THR A 270 9.35 15.07 -3.53
CA THR A 270 8.82 16.43 -3.65
C THR A 270 9.56 17.21 -4.76
N PRO A 271 9.00 18.34 -5.24
CA PRO A 271 9.60 19.12 -6.33
C PRO A 271 11.04 19.63 -6.07
N ASP A 272 11.43 19.77 -4.81
CA ASP A 272 12.79 20.12 -4.35
C ASP A 272 13.72 18.90 -4.20
N ASP A 273 13.32 17.73 -4.74
CA ASP A 273 14.04 16.47 -4.67
C ASP A 273 14.21 15.93 -3.22
N SER A 274 13.35 16.31 -2.28
CA SER A 274 13.32 15.68 -0.95
C SER A 274 12.61 14.31 -1.04
N ILE A 275 13.17 13.30 -0.38
CA ILE A 275 12.68 11.91 -0.42
C ILE A 275 12.01 11.60 0.92
N TYR A 276 10.77 11.13 0.87
CA TYR A 276 10.04 10.68 2.04
C TYR A 276 9.59 9.23 1.89
N PHE A 277 9.83 8.42 2.92
CA PHE A 277 9.31 7.07 3.05
C PHE A 277 7.78 7.08 3.11
N GLY A 278 7.15 6.23 2.31
CA GLY A 278 5.71 6.02 2.26
C GLY A 278 5.28 4.78 3.04
N GLU A 279 5.65 3.59 2.55
CA GLU A 279 5.29 2.30 3.17
C GLU A 279 6.26 1.17 2.80
N LEU A 280 6.32 0.13 3.64
CA LEU A 280 6.84 -1.18 3.28
C LEU A 280 5.66 -2.11 2.99
N THR A 281 5.64 -2.70 1.79
CA THR A 281 4.55 -3.59 1.36
C THR A 281 5.09 -4.98 1.04
N PHE A 282 4.54 -5.98 1.72
CA PHE A 282 4.95 -7.38 1.58
C PHE A 282 4.00 -8.21 0.70
N THR A 283 2.80 -7.70 0.44
CA THR A 283 1.75 -8.39 -0.32
C THR A 283 1.02 -7.46 -1.30
N PRO A 284 1.75 -6.75 -2.20
CA PRO A 284 1.14 -5.80 -3.13
C PRO A 284 -0.04 -6.40 -3.88
N CYS A 285 -1.07 -5.57 -4.07
CA CYS A 285 -2.30 -5.93 -4.75
C CYS A 285 -2.99 -7.20 -4.21
N ASN A 286 -2.64 -7.64 -3.00
CA ASN A 286 -3.14 -8.84 -2.37
C ASN A 286 -2.91 -10.12 -3.20
N GLY A 287 -1.86 -10.15 -4.03
CA GLY A 287 -1.56 -11.26 -4.96
C GLY A 287 -2.51 -11.30 -6.16
N MET A 288 -3.09 -10.14 -6.49
CA MET A 288 -4.09 -9.99 -7.54
C MET A 288 -3.68 -8.89 -8.52
N ASP A 289 -2.40 -8.77 -8.87
CA ASP A 289 -1.94 -7.82 -9.88
C ASP A 289 -2.18 -8.32 -11.32
N ASP A 290 -2.30 -7.41 -12.28
CA ASP A 290 -2.55 -7.74 -13.69
C ASP A 290 -1.32 -7.44 -14.55
N PHE A 291 -0.53 -8.47 -14.86
CA PHE A 291 0.63 -8.33 -15.75
C PHE A 291 0.22 -8.54 -17.22
N TYR A 292 0.71 -7.70 -18.12
CA TYR A 292 0.53 -7.88 -19.56
C TYR A 292 1.83 -7.59 -20.32
N PRO A 293 2.40 -8.58 -21.06
CA PRO A 293 1.94 -9.96 -21.17
C PRO A 293 2.07 -10.76 -19.85
N ASN A 294 1.26 -11.81 -19.69
CA ASN A 294 1.17 -12.60 -18.45
C ASN A 294 2.50 -13.25 -18.03
N GLU A 295 3.43 -13.44 -18.95
CA GLU A 295 4.77 -13.98 -18.68
C GLU A 295 5.54 -13.17 -17.64
N TRP A 296 5.28 -11.86 -17.53
CA TRP A 296 5.92 -10.99 -16.54
C TRP A 296 5.54 -11.33 -15.10
N ASP A 297 4.35 -11.90 -14.86
CA ASP A 297 3.98 -12.46 -13.55
C ASP A 297 4.95 -13.58 -13.16
N TYR A 298 5.40 -14.40 -14.12
CA TYR A 298 6.36 -15.47 -13.88
C TYR A 298 7.81 -14.99 -13.82
N LEU A 299 8.18 -13.95 -14.60
CA LEU A 299 9.51 -13.33 -14.50
C LEU A 299 9.73 -12.68 -13.14
N PHE A 300 8.74 -11.91 -12.64
CA PHE A 300 8.76 -11.40 -11.27
C PHE A 300 8.79 -12.54 -10.24
N GLY A 301 8.04 -13.61 -10.51
CA GLY A 301 8.07 -14.82 -9.71
C GLY A 301 9.48 -15.42 -9.63
N LYS A 302 10.24 -15.46 -10.73
CA LYS A 302 11.59 -16.03 -10.80
C LYS A 302 12.62 -15.25 -9.97
N GLU A 303 12.53 -13.92 -9.91
CA GLU A 303 13.41 -13.08 -9.10
C GLU A 303 13.27 -13.35 -7.59
N TRP A 304 12.07 -13.72 -7.14
CA TRP A 304 11.78 -13.95 -5.73
C TRP A 304 12.13 -15.39 -5.31
N ILE A 305 13.18 -15.57 -4.53
CA ILE A 305 13.48 -16.86 -3.89
C ILE A 305 12.84 -16.84 -2.52
N ILE A 306 11.80 -17.66 -2.29
CA ILE A 306 11.12 -17.68 -0.99
C ILE A 306 12.08 -18.22 0.05
N ASP A 307 12.26 -17.47 1.13
CA ASP A 307 13.04 -17.89 2.28
C ASP A 307 12.10 -18.35 3.40
N ASP A 308 12.04 -19.67 3.57
CA ASP A 308 11.18 -20.35 4.53
C ASP A 308 11.75 -20.36 5.96
N SER A 309 13.01 -19.93 6.16
CA SER A 309 13.65 -19.95 7.48
C SER A 309 13.07 -18.93 8.47
N ARG A 310 12.31 -17.95 7.97
CA ARG A 310 11.77 -16.81 8.74
C ARG A 310 10.30 -16.96 9.17
N LYS A 311 9.65 -18.09 8.86
CA LYS A 311 8.20 -18.30 9.02
C LYS A 311 7.71 -18.42 10.44
#